data_AF-A0A5N4C2M0-F1
#
_entry.id   AF-A0A5N4C2M0-F1
#
_cell.length_a   1.000
_cell.length_b   1.000
_cell.length_c   1.000
_cell.angle_alpha   90.00
_cell.angle_beta   90.00
_cell.angle_gamma   90.00
#
_symmetry.space_group_name_H-M   'P 1'
#
loop_
_entity.id
_entity.type
_entity.pdbx_description
1 polymer ?
#
loop_
_entity_poly.entity_id
_entity_poly.type
_entity_poly.pdbx_seq_one_letter_code
_entity_poly.pdbx_strand_id
1 'polypeptide(L)'
;MTMAIFDISYPFLQADLQVDKERHNFFESSLDYVYQIQEVQESKKFNIVEPVLAFLHSLFISNSLTVELTQDFLPYKQQLQLSLQNTRNHFSSTREEMEELKKRMKEAPQTCKLPGQPTIEGYLYTQEKWALGISWVKYYCQYEKETKTLTMTPMEQKPGAKQCQRIKSITVM
;
A
#
# COMPACT_ATOMS: atom_id res chain seq x y z
N MET A 1 -54.06 58.09 -76.23
CA MET A 1 -53.82 58.60 -74.87
C MET A 1 -54.18 57.56 -73.81
N THR A 2 -55.26 56.80 -73.97
CA THR A 2 -55.70 55.74 -73.04
C THR A 2 -54.79 54.52 -72.97
N MET A 3 -54.18 54.03 -74.07
CA MET A 3 -53.22 52.92 -74.02
C MET A 3 -51.95 53.27 -73.23
N ALA A 4 -51.39 54.48 -73.42
CA ALA A 4 -50.18 54.93 -72.72
C ALA A 4 -50.38 55.07 -71.19
N ILE A 5 -51.60 55.36 -70.73
CA ILE A 5 -51.92 55.41 -69.30
C ILE A 5 -51.99 53.99 -68.72
N PHE A 6 -52.51 53.02 -69.47
CA PHE A 6 -52.61 51.62 -69.05
C PHE A 6 -51.22 50.95 -68.96
N ASP A 7 -50.33 51.25 -69.91
CA ASP A 7 -48.94 50.76 -69.91
C ASP A 7 -48.12 51.27 -68.71
N ILE A 8 -48.43 52.48 -68.19
CA ILE A 8 -47.77 53.04 -67.01
C ILE A 8 -48.40 52.54 -65.70
N SER A 9 -49.73 52.32 -65.65
CA SER A 9 -50.43 51.86 -64.45
C SER A 9 -50.20 50.39 -64.11
N TYR A 10 -49.98 49.52 -65.09
CA TYR A 10 -49.78 48.09 -64.88
C TYR A 10 -48.54 47.72 -64.03
N PRO A 11 -47.33 48.24 -64.32
CA PRO A 11 -46.15 47.95 -63.49
C PRO A 11 -46.26 48.54 -62.08
N PHE A 12 -46.96 49.67 -61.92
CA PHE A 12 -47.24 50.24 -60.60
C PHE A 12 -48.15 49.31 -59.78
N LEU A 13 -49.20 48.76 -60.39
CA LEU A 13 -50.08 47.79 -59.74
C LEU A 13 -49.35 46.50 -59.35
N GLN A 14 -48.43 46.00 -60.19
CA GLN A 14 -47.60 44.84 -59.86
C GLN A 14 -46.63 45.12 -58.69
N ALA A 15 -46.04 46.33 -58.66
CA ALA A 15 -45.19 46.77 -57.56
C ALA A 15 -46.00 46.86 -56.25
N ASP A 16 -47.21 47.41 -56.28
CA ASP A 16 -48.09 47.49 -55.11
C ASP A 16 -48.44 46.09 -54.56
N LEU A 17 -48.78 45.14 -55.44
CA LEU A 17 -49.04 43.75 -55.06
C LEU A 17 -47.81 43.06 -54.46
N GLN A 18 -46.61 43.33 -54.98
CA GLN A 18 -45.38 42.80 -54.42
C GLN A 18 -45.10 43.37 -53.03
N VAL A 19 -45.27 44.68 -52.85
CA VAL A 19 -45.09 45.36 -51.56
C VAL A 19 -46.07 44.80 -50.52
N ASP A 20 -47.33 44.58 -50.87
CA ASP A 20 -48.30 44.00 -49.94
C ASP A 20 -47.97 42.55 -49.57
N LYS A 21 -47.47 41.75 -50.52
CA LYS A 21 -46.96 40.40 -50.25
C LYS A 21 -45.75 40.43 -49.29
N GLU A 22 -44.80 41.33 -49.52
CA GLU A 22 -43.62 41.48 -48.66
C GLU A 22 -43.99 41.98 -47.26
N ARG A 23 -44.96 42.89 -47.14
CA ARG A 23 -45.52 43.33 -45.86
C ARG A 23 -46.17 42.19 -45.08
N HIS A 24 -46.95 41.35 -45.75
CA HIS A 24 -47.56 40.18 -45.11
C HIS A 24 -46.50 39.20 -44.63
N ASN A 25 -45.52 38.86 -45.49
CA ASN A 25 -44.42 37.99 -45.11
C ASN A 25 -43.62 38.54 -43.93
N PHE A 26 -43.36 39.86 -43.92
CA PHE A 26 -42.67 40.52 -42.83
C PHE A 26 -43.47 40.46 -41.52
N PHE A 27 -44.79 40.66 -41.60
CA PHE A 27 -45.66 40.56 -40.43
C PHE A 27 -45.68 39.15 -39.84
N GLU A 28 -45.87 38.13 -40.67
CA GLU A 28 -45.82 36.72 -40.23
C GLU A 28 -44.46 36.38 -39.63
N SER A 29 -43.37 36.77 -40.29
CA SER A 29 -42.00 36.55 -39.76
C SER A 29 -41.76 37.28 -38.43
N SER A 30 -42.37 38.45 -38.24
CA SER A 30 -42.28 39.22 -37.00
C SER A 30 -43.06 38.56 -35.86
N LEU A 31 -44.23 37.98 -36.15
CA LEU A 31 -44.99 37.20 -35.17
C LEU A 31 -44.24 35.96 -34.72
N ASP A 32 -43.67 35.22 -35.68
CA ASP A 32 -42.81 34.05 -35.40
C ASP A 32 -41.61 34.45 -34.53
N TYR A 33 -40.97 35.58 -34.83
CA TYR A 33 -39.85 36.07 -34.02
C TYR A 33 -40.26 36.37 -32.57
N VAL A 34 -41.39 37.05 -32.36
CA VAL A 34 -41.89 37.35 -31.00
C VAL A 34 -42.26 36.06 -30.27
N TYR A 35 -42.87 35.10 -30.96
CA TYR A 35 -43.18 33.78 -30.41
C TYR A 35 -41.92 33.04 -29.97
N GLN A 36 -40.89 33.01 -30.82
CA GLN A 36 -39.61 32.36 -30.51
C GLN A 36 -38.90 33.04 -29.33
N ILE A 37 -38.95 34.38 -29.23
CA ILE A 37 -38.45 35.07 -28.04
C ILE A 37 -39.18 34.59 -26.80
N GLN A 38 -40.51 34.50 -26.84
CA GLN A 38 -41.30 34.06 -25.69
C GLN A 38 -40.93 32.62 -25.29
N GLU A 39 -40.77 31.72 -26.25
CA GLU A 39 -40.35 30.33 -26.00
C GLU A 39 -38.96 30.27 -25.33
N VAL A 40 -38.00 31.07 -25.81
CA VAL A 40 -36.66 31.17 -25.19
C VAL A 40 -36.74 31.77 -23.78
N GLN A 41 -37.61 32.75 -23.55
CA GLN A 41 -37.78 33.39 -22.24
C GLN A 41 -38.39 32.45 -21.20
N GLU A 42 -39.32 31.58 -21.62
CA GLU A 42 -39.90 30.56 -20.74
C GLU A 42 -38.93 29.38 -20.55
N SER A 43 -38.32 28.89 -21.62
CA SER A 43 -37.44 27.71 -21.55
C SER A 43 -36.16 27.93 -20.76
N LYS A 44 -35.55 29.11 -20.86
CA LYS A 44 -34.34 29.42 -20.07
C LYS A 44 -34.56 29.35 -18.56
N LYS A 45 -35.81 29.54 -18.08
CA LYS A 45 -36.12 29.50 -16.64
C LYS A 45 -35.84 28.13 -16.04
N PHE A 46 -36.05 27.06 -16.81
CA PHE A 46 -35.78 25.69 -16.36
C PHE A 46 -34.48 25.12 -16.92
N ASN A 47 -34.09 25.45 -18.17
CA ASN A 47 -32.86 24.93 -18.79
C ASN A 47 -31.58 25.22 -17.98
N ILE A 48 -31.57 26.29 -17.17
CA ILE A 48 -30.45 26.62 -16.28
C ILE A 48 -30.58 25.89 -14.94
N VAL A 49 -31.80 25.74 -14.42
CA VAL A 49 -32.04 25.22 -13.07
C VAL A 49 -31.92 23.70 -13.03
N GLU A 50 -32.41 23.00 -14.05
CA GLU A 50 -32.36 21.54 -14.15
C GLU A 50 -30.95 20.95 -14.04
N PRO A 51 -29.93 21.42 -14.79
CA PRO A 51 -28.58 20.88 -14.65
C PRO A 51 -27.96 21.19 -13.28
N VAL A 52 -28.27 22.35 -12.69
CA VAL A 52 -27.80 22.71 -11.33
C VAL A 52 -28.44 21.81 -10.28
N LEU A 53 -29.74 21.55 -10.38
CA LEU A 53 -30.46 20.65 -9.49
C LEU A 53 -29.91 19.22 -9.59
N ALA A 54 -29.73 18.71 -10.82
CA ALA A 54 -29.15 17.40 -11.06
C ALA A 54 -27.75 17.29 -10.44
N PHE A 55 -26.90 18.32 -10.62
CA PHE A 55 -25.57 18.38 -10.04
C PHE A 55 -25.59 18.36 -8.50
N LEU A 56 -26.43 19.19 -7.88
CA LEU A 56 -26.57 19.22 -6.42
C LEU A 56 -27.06 17.88 -5.86
N HIS A 57 -27.98 17.22 -6.56
CA HIS A 57 -28.46 15.90 -6.18
C HIS A 57 -27.35 14.85 -6.27
N SER A 58 -26.56 14.86 -7.35
CA SER A 58 -25.38 14.00 -7.49
C SER A 58 -24.36 14.25 -6.38
N LEU A 59 -24.08 15.51 -6.02
CA LEU A 59 -23.19 15.84 -4.90
C LEU A 59 -23.73 15.30 -3.58
N PHE A 60 -25.02 15.46 -3.32
CA PHE A 60 -25.65 14.97 -2.11
C PHE A 60 -25.52 13.46 -1.96
N ILE A 61 -25.89 12.70 -3.02
CA ILE A 61 -25.77 11.24 -3.05
C ILE A 61 -24.31 10.82 -2.88
N SER A 62 -23.38 11.45 -3.63
CA SER A 62 -21.97 11.10 -3.54
C SER A 62 -21.42 11.32 -2.12
N ASN A 63 -21.80 12.43 -1.48
CA ASN A 63 -21.36 12.74 -0.12
C ASN A 63 -21.95 11.77 0.90
N SER A 64 -23.24 11.45 0.82
CA SER A 64 -23.87 10.49 1.72
C SER A 64 -23.22 9.10 1.59
N LEU A 65 -22.99 8.65 0.35
CA LEU A 65 -22.38 7.36 0.06
C LEU A 65 -20.93 7.29 0.55
N THR A 66 -20.20 8.40 0.47
CA THR A 66 -18.84 8.51 1.02
C THR A 66 -18.84 8.43 2.55
N VAL A 67 -19.82 9.04 3.22
CA VAL A 67 -19.97 8.96 4.68
C VAL A 67 -20.29 7.54 5.13
N GLU A 68 -21.24 6.87 4.46
CA GLU A 68 -21.58 5.47 4.75
C GLU A 68 -20.36 4.55 4.57
N LEU A 69 -19.65 4.68 3.45
CA LEU A 69 -18.43 3.92 3.19
C LEU A 69 -17.38 4.16 4.29
N THR A 70 -17.17 5.41 4.67
CA THR A 70 -16.21 5.76 5.74
C THR A 70 -16.59 5.11 7.06
N GLN A 71 -17.89 5.05 7.37
CA GLN A 71 -18.40 4.44 8.58
C GLN A 71 -18.17 2.92 8.58
N ASP A 72 -18.38 2.25 7.45
CA ASP A 72 -18.13 0.81 7.29
C ASP A 72 -16.64 0.45 7.48
N PHE A 73 -15.73 1.32 7.06
CA PHE A 73 -14.28 1.13 7.23
C PHE A 73 -13.74 1.51 8.62
N LEU A 74 -14.54 2.21 9.44
CA LEU A 74 -14.15 2.66 10.78
C LEU A 74 -13.71 1.53 11.73
N PRO A 75 -14.44 0.40 11.88
CA PRO A 75 -14.02 -0.69 12.77
C PRO A 75 -12.69 -1.32 12.34
N TYR A 76 -12.49 -1.50 11.02
CA TYR A 76 -11.23 -2.00 10.49
C TYR A 76 -10.06 -1.06 10.80
N LYS A 77 -10.26 0.25 10.61
CA LYS A 77 -9.27 1.27 10.97
C LYS A 77 -8.91 1.21 12.47
N GLN A 78 -9.91 1.08 13.35
CA GLN A 78 -9.68 0.95 14.79
C GLN A 78 -8.87 -0.31 15.13
N GLN A 79 -9.23 -1.46 14.54
CA GLN A 79 -8.50 -2.71 14.73
C GLN A 79 -7.04 -2.58 14.27
N LEU A 80 -6.80 -1.93 13.13
CA LEU A 80 -5.45 -1.69 12.62
C LEU A 80 -4.64 -0.80 13.58
N GLN A 81 -5.25 0.25 14.12
CA GLN A 81 -4.60 1.11 15.13
C GLN A 81 -4.22 0.33 16.39
N LEU A 82 -5.11 -0.54 16.89
CA LEU A 82 -4.84 -1.40 18.04
C LEU A 82 -3.71 -2.40 17.76
N SER A 83 -3.76 -3.07 16.61
CA SER A 83 -2.71 -4.01 16.19
C SER A 83 -1.34 -3.33 16.12
N LEU A 84 -1.28 -2.15 15.50
CA LEU A 84 -0.05 -1.36 15.41
C LEU A 84 0.47 -0.97 16.79
N GLN A 85 -0.41 -0.57 17.71
CA GLN A 85 -0.01 -0.23 19.08
C GLN A 85 0.50 -1.47 19.84
N ASN A 86 -0.15 -2.61 19.69
CA ASN A 86 0.30 -3.88 20.28
C ASN A 86 1.69 -4.27 19.77
N THR A 87 1.95 -4.14 18.47
CA THR A 87 3.29 -4.41 17.90
C THR A 87 4.35 -3.47 18.47
N ARG A 88 4.04 -2.17 18.62
CA ARG A 88 4.96 -1.20 19.26
C ARG A 88 5.25 -1.56 20.71
N ASN A 89 4.21 -1.91 21.47
CA ASN A 89 4.35 -2.30 22.88
C ASN A 89 5.20 -3.56 23.02
N HIS A 90 4.93 -4.58 22.18
CA HIS A 90 5.70 -5.83 22.16
C HIS A 90 7.17 -5.57 21.85
N PHE A 91 7.48 -4.77 20.82
CA PHE A 91 8.85 -4.38 20.50
C PHE A 91 9.55 -3.70 21.68
N SER A 92 8.89 -2.74 22.34
CA SER A 92 9.48 -2.04 23.48
C SER A 92 9.79 -2.99 24.63
N SER A 93 8.84 -3.89 24.96
CA SER A 93 8.99 -4.89 26.01
C SER A 93 10.13 -5.87 25.71
N THR A 94 10.18 -6.47 24.51
CA THR A 94 11.27 -7.38 24.13
C THR A 94 12.62 -6.67 24.13
N ARG A 95 12.68 -5.41 23.71
CA ARG A 95 13.92 -4.62 23.74
C ARG A 95 14.41 -4.40 25.17
N GLU A 96 13.51 -4.10 26.10
CA GLU A 96 13.84 -3.93 27.53
C GLU A 96 14.36 -5.24 28.14
N GLU A 97 13.66 -6.35 27.92
CA GLU A 97 14.11 -7.68 28.37
C GLU A 97 15.47 -8.06 27.80
N MET A 98 15.73 -7.73 26.53
CA MET A 98 17.00 -8.02 25.87
C MET A 98 18.15 -7.16 26.42
N GLU A 99 17.91 -5.88 26.72
CA GLU A 99 18.90 -5.03 27.39
C GLU A 99 19.20 -5.51 28.81
N GLU A 100 18.19 -5.97 29.56
CA GLU A 100 18.39 -6.58 30.88
C GLU A 100 19.20 -7.88 30.77
N LEU A 101 18.86 -8.77 29.83
CA LEU A 101 19.60 -10.00 29.57
C LEU A 101 21.07 -9.72 29.20
N LYS A 102 21.30 -8.75 28.32
CA LYS A 102 22.63 -8.30 27.91
C LYS A 102 23.43 -7.77 29.09
N LYS A 103 22.80 -6.99 29.98
CA LYS A 103 23.45 -6.51 31.21
C LYS A 103 23.85 -7.69 32.10
N ARG A 104 22.93 -8.63 32.36
CA ARG A 104 23.20 -9.84 33.15
C ARG A 104 24.34 -10.68 32.55
N MET A 105 24.35 -10.87 31.24
CA MET A 105 25.41 -11.63 30.55
C MET A 105 26.79 -10.95 30.61
N LYS A 106 26.84 -9.61 30.61
CA LYS A 106 28.09 -8.86 30.79
C LYS A 106 28.62 -8.92 32.22
N GLU A 107 27.72 -8.93 33.20
CA GLU A 107 28.04 -8.97 34.63
C GLU A 107 28.28 -10.41 35.14
N ALA A 108 27.85 -11.43 34.39
CA ALA A 108 28.08 -12.83 34.73
C ALA A 108 29.59 -13.17 34.74
N PRO A 109 30.12 -13.79 35.81
CA PRO A 109 31.51 -14.23 35.84
C PRO A 109 31.79 -15.22 34.70
N GLN A 110 32.93 -15.07 34.00
CA GLN A 110 33.37 -15.98 32.92
C GLN A 110 33.50 -17.45 33.34
N THR A 111 33.49 -17.73 34.64
CA THR A 111 33.56 -19.07 35.22
C THR A 111 32.26 -19.44 35.92
N CYS A 112 31.13 -19.43 35.22
CA CYS A 112 29.94 -20.14 35.69
C CYS A 112 30.17 -21.67 35.57
N LYS A 113 30.99 -22.23 36.46
CA LYS A 113 30.99 -23.66 36.73
C LYS A 113 29.75 -23.94 37.58
N LEU A 114 28.66 -24.38 36.96
CA LEU A 114 27.50 -24.90 37.69
C LEU A 114 27.96 -26.14 38.49
N PRO A 115 27.97 -26.12 39.83
CA PRO A 115 28.30 -27.30 40.62
C PRO A 115 27.20 -28.34 40.36
N GLY A 116 27.55 -29.45 39.71
CA GLY A 116 26.62 -30.56 39.47
C GLY A 116 26.12 -30.76 38.04
N GLN A 117 26.67 -30.07 37.02
CA GLN A 117 26.36 -30.44 35.64
C GLN A 117 26.87 -31.87 35.34
N PRO A 118 26.00 -32.78 34.85
CA PRO A 118 26.40 -34.14 34.49
C PRO A 118 27.29 -34.17 33.25
N THR A 119 27.27 -33.10 32.46
CA THR A 119 28.00 -32.99 31.20
C THR A 119 28.88 -31.76 31.20
N ILE A 120 30.18 -31.92 30.95
CA ILE A 120 31.15 -30.83 30.82
C ILE A 120 31.46 -30.66 29.34
N GLU A 121 31.19 -29.48 28.81
CA GLU A 121 31.40 -29.16 27.41
C GLU A 121 32.39 -28.00 27.26
N GLY A 122 33.27 -28.09 26.27
CA GLY A 122 34.24 -27.03 26.01
C GLY A 122 35.21 -27.35 24.88
N TYR A 123 36.02 -26.36 24.52
CA TYR A 123 37.06 -26.52 23.53
C TYR A 123 38.39 -26.89 24.18
N LEU A 124 39.03 -27.93 23.67
CA LEU A 124 40.37 -28.35 24.08
C LEU A 124 41.30 -28.38 22.87
N TYR A 125 42.53 -27.91 23.07
CA TYR A 125 43.60 -28.10 22.10
C TYR A 125 44.39 -29.34 22.51
N THR A 126 44.44 -30.34 21.65
CA THR A 126 45.26 -31.52 21.86
C THR A 126 46.46 -31.50 20.94
N GLN A 127 47.59 -31.94 21.49
CA GLN A 127 48.84 -32.01 20.77
C GLN A 127 48.92 -33.34 20.04
N GLU A 128 48.90 -33.30 18.70
CA GLU A 128 49.10 -34.47 17.85
C GLU A 128 50.53 -34.51 17.34
N LYS A 129 51.22 -35.62 17.59
CA LYS A 129 52.57 -35.85 17.11
C LYS A 129 52.50 -36.56 15.76
N TRP A 130 53.01 -35.89 14.73
CA TRP A 130 53.12 -36.42 13.37
C TRP A 130 54.57 -36.83 13.08
N ALA A 131 54.78 -37.57 11.99
CA ALA A 131 56.10 -38.15 11.65
C ALA A 131 57.24 -37.11 11.54
N LEU A 132 56.94 -35.83 11.30
CA LEU A 132 57.92 -34.76 11.12
C LEU A 132 57.67 -33.51 11.99
N GLY A 133 56.74 -33.56 12.95
CA GLY A 133 56.43 -32.38 13.76
C GLY A 133 55.29 -32.52 14.76
N ILE A 134 55.01 -31.43 15.46
CA ILE A 134 53.93 -31.29 16.43
C ILE A 134 52.84 -30.41 15.82
N SER A 135 51.58 -30.82 15.91
CA SER A 135 50.42 -30.01 15.53
C SER A 135 49.47 -29.85 16.72
N TRP A 136 48.86 -28.68 16.86
CA TRP A 136 47.79 -28.44 17.81
C TRP A 136 46.46 -28.51 17.07
N VAL A 137 45.56 -29.39 17.51
CA VAL A 137 44.24 -29.56 16.90
C VAL A 137 43.17 -29.16 17.91
N LYS A 138 42.22 -28.33 17.47
CA LYS A 138 41.10 -27.89 18.28
C LYS A 138 39.97 -28.93 18.22
N TYR A 139 39.58 -29.43 19.37
CA TYR A 139 38.44 -30.34 19.52
C TYR A 139 37.33 -29.65 20.32
N TYR A 140 36.08 -29.89 19.93
CA TYR A 140 34.95 -29.74 20.84
C TYR A 140 34.83 -31.02 21.65
N CYS A 141 34.91 -30.89 22.96
CA CYS A 141 34.94 -32.01 23.88
C CYS A 141 33.70 -31.97 24.76
N GLN A 142 33.02 -33.12 24.84
CA GLN A 142 31.87 -33.33 25.71
C GLN A 142 32.19 -34.53 26.61
N TYR A 143 32.23 -34.28 27.91
CA TYR A 143 32.41 -35.32 28.92
C TYR A 143 31.09 -35.58 29.61
N GLU A 144 30.62 -36.82 29.56
CA GLU A 144 29.41 -37.26 30.25
C GLU A 144 29.78 -38.06 31.51
N LYS A 145 29.34 -37.59 32.67
CA LYS A 145 29.71 -38.15 33.98
C LYS A 145 29.10 -39.53 34.23
N GLU A 146 27.91 -39.79 33.70
CA GLU A 146 27.18 -41.06 33.90
C GLU A 146 27.87 -42.23 33.18
N THR A 147 28.24 -42.02 31.92
CA THR A 147 28.94 -43.00 31.09
C THR A 147 30.45 -42.92 31.22
N LYS A 148 30.95 -41.94 32.00
CA LYS A 148 32.35 -41.53 32.08
C LYS A 148 33.03 -41.39 30.71
N THR A 149 32.28 -41.01 29.68
CA THR A 149 32.77 -41.00 28.30
C THR A 149 33.07 -39.57 27.86
N LEU A 150 34.29 -39.36 27.38
CA LEU A 150 34.75 -38.14 26.74
C LEU A 150 34.66 -38.31 25.23
N THR A 151 33.75 -37.59 24.59
CA THR A 151 33.63 -37.51 23.12
C THR A 151 34.34 -36.27 22.61
N MET A 152 35.25 -36.46 21.68
CA MET A 152 36.04 -35.39 21.05
C MET A 152 35.72 -35.31 19.56
N THR A 153 35.16 -34.18 19.16
CA THR A 153 34.82 -33.87 17.77
C THR A 153 35.81 -32.85 17.21
N PRO A 154 36.61 -33.19 16.19
CA PRO A 154 37.57 -32.26 15.60
C PRO A 154 36.83 -31.07 14.97
N MET A 155 37.27 -29.85 15.28
CA MET A 155 36.77 -28.65 14.63
C MET A 155 37.65 -28.37 13.41
N GLU A 156 37.15 -28.65 12.20
CA GLU A 156 37.90 -28.38 10.97
C GLU A 156 38.28 -26.90 10.89
N GLN A 157 39.57 -26.61 10.70
CA GLN A 157 40.07 -25.24 10.48
C GLN A 157 40.60 -24.99 9.05
N LYS A 158 40.48 -25.93 8.09
CA LYS A 158 40.83 -25.63 6.68
C LYS A 158 39.98 -26.38 5.65
N PRO A 159 39.44 -25.70 4.61
CA PRO A 159 38.85 -26.33 3.45
C PRO A 159 39.97 -26.89 2.54
N GLY A 160 40.16 -28.21 2.49
CA GLY A 160 41.03 -28.80 1.47
C GLY A 160 41.70 -30.14 1.78
N ALA A 161 41.67 -30.64 3.02
CA ALA A 161 42.23 -31.96 3.34
C ALA A 161 41.09 -32.93 3.66
N LYS A 162 40.89 -33.95 2.81
CA LYS A 162 40.07 -35.14 3.13
C LYS A 162 40.77 -35.95 4.22
N GLN A 163 40.74 -35.49 5.46
CA GLN A 163 41.12 -36.30 6.62
C GLN A 163 39.84 -36.83 7.25
N CYS A 164 39.81 -38.15 7.43
CA CYS A 164 38.72 -38.88 8.05
C CYS A 164 38.38 -38.23 9.41
N GLN A 165 37.20 -37.61 9.51
CA GLN A 165 36.66 -37.03 10.75
C GLN A 165 36.37 -38.16 11.73
N ARG A 166 37.41 -38.69 12.37
CA ARG A 166 37.25 -39.76 13.35
C ARG A 166 36.92 -39.12 14.69
N ILE A 167 35.65 -39.16 15.07
CA ILE A 167 35.21 -38.86 16.43
C ILE A 167 35.98 -39.79 17.36
N LYS A 168 36.70 -39.21 18.34
CA LYS A 168 37.43 -39.98 19.34
C LYS A 168 36.57 -40.03 20.59
N SER A 169 36.13 -41.21 20.99
CA SER A 169 35.45 -41.44 22.27
C SER A 169 36.39 -42.17 23.21
N ILE A 170 36.62 -41.61 24.40
CA ILE A 170 37.52 -42.13 25.42
C ILE A 170 36.71 -42.32 26.70
N THR A 171 36.60 -43.55 27.20
CA THR A 171 36.02 -43.81 28.53
C THR A 171 37.08 -43.55 29.60
N VAL A 172 36.82 -42.59 30.47
CA VAL A 172 37.68 -42.21 31.60
C VAL A 172 37.38 -43.19 32.75
N MET A 173 38.35 -44.04 33.13
CA MET A 173 38.16 -45.02 34.22
C MET A 173 38.23 -44.36 35.60
#